data_AF-A0A661DH85-F1
#
_entry.id   AF-A0A661DH85-F1
#
_cell.length_a   1.000
_cell.length_b   1.000
_cell.length_c   1.000
_cell.angle_alpha   90.00
_cell.angle_beta   90.00
_cell.angle_gamma   90.00
#
_symmetry.space_group_name_H-M   'P 1'
#
loop_
_entity.id
_entity.type
_entity.pdbx_description
1 polymer ?
#
loop_
_entity_poly.entity_id
_entity_poly.type
_entity_poly.pdbx_seq_one_letter_code
_entity_poly.pdbx_strand_id
1 'polypeptide(L)'
;MNKAVLLSVMVFPGSGHLLLKKYQTGVGLMLIAAIALSVLVYNMFQRAAEIVDKIQSGEVQPDVLAISEMLSRADTQVMRLATTVLLIVWLIGIVDVYRISRKQDKNTSAKTK
;
A
#
# COMPACT_ATOMS: atom_id res chain seq x y z
N MET A 1 -24.26 -4.41 8.11
CA MET A 1 -23.66 -3.95 6.83
C MET A 1 -22.94 -5.13 6.18
N ASN A 2 -23.05 -5.34 4.86
CA ASN A 2 -22.53 -6.55 4.21
C ASN A 2 -20.99 -6.58 4.28
N LYS A 3 -20.42 -7.58 4.95
CA LYS A 3 -18.97 -7.70 5.23
C LYS A 3 -18.12 -7.63 3.95
N ALA A 4 -18.69 -8.02 2.81
CA ALA A 4 -18.07 -7.97 1.49
C ALA A 4 -17.80 -6.53 0.98
N VAL A 5 -18.64 -5.54 1.36
CA VAL A 5 -18.43 -4.12 0.99
C VAL A 5 -17.29 -3.53 1.81
N LEU A 6 -17.21 -3.86 3.10
CA LEU A 6 -16.06 -3.48 3.95
C LEU A 6 -14.75 -4.07 3.44
N LEU A 7 -14.77 -5.30 2.90
CA LEU A 7 -13.59 -5.94 2.31
C LEU A 7 -13.20 -5.30 0.96
N SER A 8 -14.19 -4.99 0.11
CA SER A 8 -13.94 -4.35 -1.20
C SER A 8 -13.43 -2.91 -1.08
N VAL A 9 -13.83 -2.20 -0.04
CA VAL A 9 -13.34 -0.83 0.16
C VAL A 9 -11.88 -0.85 0.58
N MET A 10 -11.43 -1.88 1.31
CA MET A 10 -10.06 -2.08 1.81
C MET A 10 -8.96 -2.29 0.74
N VAL A 11 -9.25 -2.08 -0.55
CA VAL A 11 -8.25 -2.18 -1.64
C VAL A 11 -7.14 -1.13 -1.48
N PHE A 12 -7.45 0.03 -0.88
CA PHE A 12 -6.47 1.09 -0.59
C PHE A 12 -6.48 1.46 0.90
N PRO A 13 -5.32 1.67 1.57
CA PRO A 13 -5.30 2.03 2.99
C PRO A 13 -6.13 3.29 3.29
N GLY A 14 -6.99 3.25 4.33
CA GLY A 14 -7.81 4.40 4.77
C GLY A 14 -9.14 4.61 4.04
N SER A 15 -9.39 3.94 2.93
CA SER A 15 -10.68 3.92 2.22
C SER A 15 -11.87 3.49 3.08
N GLY A 16 -11.70 2.48 3.94
CA GLY A 16 -12.76 1.95 4.81
C GLY A 16 -13.28 2.98 5.81
N HIS A 17 -12.43 3.93 6.21
CA HIS A 17 -12.81 5.03 7.08
C HIS A 17 -13.73 6.06 6.40
N LEU A 18 -13.69 6.18 5.06
CA LEU A 18 -14.59 7.06 4.32
C LEU A 18 -16.05 6.62 4.47
N LEU A 19 -16.31 5.31 4.36
CA LEU A 19 -17.66 4.75 4.53
C LEU A 19 -18.17 4.87 5.97
N LEU A 20 -17.25 4.80 6.94
CA LEU A 20 -17.56 4.98 8.36
C LEU A 20 -17.73 6.46 8.75
N LYS A 21 -17.67 7.40 7.77
CA LYS A 21 -17.68 8.86 7.96
C LYS A 21 -16.55 9.36 8.88
N LYS A 22 -15.44 8.62 8.94
CA LYS A 22 -14.23 8.93 9.72
C LYS A 22 -13.15 9.53 8.80
N TYR A 23 -13.51 10.64 8.16
CA TYR A 23 -12.70 11.25 7.11
C TYR A 23 -11.28 11.63 7.54
N GLN A 24 -11.09 12.16 8.77
CA GLN A 24 -9.77 12.56 9.24
C GLN A 24 -8.78 11.39 9.29
N THR A 25 -9.18 10.27 9.89
CA THR A 25 -8.34 9.06 9.96
C THR A 25 -8.15 8.44 8.58
N GLY A 26 -9.20 8.40 7.75
CA GLY A 26 -9.12 7.88 6.39
C GLY A 26 -8.14 8.66 5.52
N VAL A 27 -8.25 9.98 5.49
CA VAL A 27 -7.37 10.86 4.72
C VAL A 27 -5.93 10.75 5.20
N GLY A 28 -5.68 10.69 6.51
CA GLY A 28 -4.33 10.50 7.05
C GLY A 28 -3.68 9.20 6.58
N LEU A 29 -4.39 8.07 6.68
CA LEU A 29 -3.90 6.77 6.21
C LEU A 29 -3.69 6.75 4.69
N MET A 30 -4.59 7.39 3.92
CA MET A 30 -4.46 7.50 2.46
C MET A 30 -3.25 8.34 2.05
N LEU A 31 -2.98 9.46 2.73
CA LEU A 31 -1.81 10.30 2.44
C LEU A 31 -0.50 9.56 2.70
N ILE A 32 -0.40 8.87 3.84
CA ILE A 32 0.81 8.09 4.17
C ILE A 32 1.02 6.97 3.15
N ALA A 33 -0.05 6.27 2.78
CA ALA A 33 0.00 5.23 1.75
C ALA A 33 0.40 5.79 0.37
N ALA A 34 -0.14 6.95 -0.01
CA ALA A 34 0.19 7.62 -1.26
C ALA A 34 1.66 8.05 -1.32
N ILE A 35 2.21 8.57 -0.22
CA ILE A 35 3.63 8.94 -0.13
C ILE A 35 4.50 7.69 -0.25
N ALA A 36 4.22 6.63 0.51
CA ALA A 36 4.98 5.38 0.45
C ALA A 36 4.93 4.75 -0.96
N LEU A 37 3.75 4.75 -1.58
CA LEU A 37 3.57 4.26 -2.95
C LEU A 37 4.35 5.11 -3.97
N SER A 38 4.32 6.43 -3.84
CA SER A 38 5.05 7.34 -4.72
C SER A 38 6.56 7.09 -4.64
N VAL A 39 7.09 6.86 -3.43
CA VAL A 39 8.50 6.50 -3.23
C VAL A 39 8.82 5.16 -3.93
N LEU A 40 7.96 4.15 -3.80
CA LEU A 40 8.17 2.85 -4.45
C LEU A 40 8.16 2.97 -5.97
N VAL A 41 7.16 3.65 -6.54
CA VAL A 41 7.02 3.85 -7.98
C VAL A 41 8.21 4.64 -8.53
N TYR A 42 8.61 5.73 -7.87
CA TYR A 42 9.76 6.54 -8.28
C TYR A 42 11.05 5.73 -8.31
N ASN A 43 11.34 4.98 -7.23
CA ASN A 43 12.54 4.15 -7.17
C ASN A 43 12.51 3.03 -8.22
N MET A 44 11.35 2.42 -8.45
CA MET A 44 11.18 1.38 -9.46
C MET A 44 11.47 1.90 -10.87
N PHE A 45 10.94 3.08 -11.22
CA PHE A 45 11.21 3.71 -12.52
C PHE A 45 12.68 4.09 -12.69
N GLN A 46 13.31 4.66 -11.67
CA GLN A 46 14.73 5.00 -11.72
C GLN A 46 15.60 3.77 -11.97
N ARG A 47 15.33 2.66 -11.26
CA ARG A 47 16.07 1.40 -11.45
C ARG A 47 15.83 0.78 -12.83
N ALA A 48 14.58 0.82 -13.31
CA ALA A 48 14.27 0.35 -14.66
C ALA A 48 15.03 1.15 -15.71
N ALA A 49 15.10 2.48 -15.56
CA ALA A 49 15.86 3.36 -16.46
C ALA A 49 17.37 3.07 -16.40
N GLU A 50 17.94 2.89 -15.21
CA GLU A 50 19.36 2.51 -15.04
C GLU A 50 19.69 1.18 -15.73
N ILE A 51 18.81 0.17 -15.62
CA ILE A 51 19.01 -1.12 -16.28
C ILE A 51 18.97 -0.95 -17.80
N VAL A 52 18.01 -0.18 -18.32
CA VAL A 52 17.90 0.09 -19.77
C VAL A 52 19.14 0.80 -20.29
N ASP A 53 19.64 1.80 -19.56
CA ASP A 53 20.86 2.54 -19.94
C ASP A 53 22.08 1.62 -20.00
N LYS A 54 22.24 0.73 -19.01
CA LYS A 54 23.32 -0.27 -18.99
C LYS A 54 23.25 -1.31 -20.11
N ILE A 55 22.05 -1.65 -20.57
CA ILE A 55 21.87 -2.51 -21.73
C ILE A 55 22.26 -1.76 -23.01
N GLN A 56 21.86 -0.49 -23.14
CA GLN A 56 22.17 0.34 -24.30
C GLN A 56 23.65 0.70 -24.42
N SER A 57 24.33 0.91 -23.30
CA SER A 57 25.77 1.19 -23.25
C SER A 57 26.65 -0.03 -23.55
N GLY A 58 26.05 -1.23 -23.64
CA GLY A 58 26.76 -2.49 -23.83
C GLY A 58 27.45 -3.02 -22.56
N GLU A 59 27.23 -2.38 -21.41
CA GLU A 59 27.77 -2.81 -20.11
C GLU A 59 27.09 -4.11 -19.63
N VAL A 60 25.85 -4.34 -20.04
CA VAL A 60 25.04 -5.51 -19.67
C VAL A 60 24.47 -6.17 -20.92
N GLN A 61 24.78 -7.45 -21.12
CA GLN A 61 24.10 -8.25 -22.13
C GLN A 61 22.62 -8.41 -21.74
N PRO A 62 21.67 -8.34 -22.69
CA PRO A 62 20.23 -8.54 -22.45
C PRO A 62 19.91 -10.01 -22.15
N ASP A 63 20.52 -10.52 -21.09
CA ASP A 63 20.35 -11.86 -20.56
C ASP A 63 19.42 -11.81 -19.35
N VAL A 64 18.47 -12.75 -19.31
CA VAL A 64 17.42 -12.80 -18.29
C VAL A 64 18.01 -13.05 -16.90
N LEU A 65 19.09 -13.84 -16.80
CA LEU A 65 19.76 -14.09 -15.52
C LEU A 65 20.47 -12.83 -15.02
N ALA A 66 21.21 -12.14 -15.89
CA ALA A 66 21.87 -10.88 -15.56
C ALA A 66 20.86 -9.79 -15.09
N ILE A 67 19.74 -9.63 -15.80
CA ILE A 67 18.69 -8.68 -15.42
C ILE A 67 18.07 -9.06 -14.08
N SER A 68 17.79 -10.35 -13.86
CA SER A 68 17.21 -10.84 -12.60
C SER A 68 18.14 -10.62 -11.41
N GLU A 69 19.45 -10.80 -11.60
CA GLU A 69 20.45 -10.53 -10.58
C GLU A 69 20.52 -9.04 -10.23
N MET A 70 20.51 -8.16 -11.24
CA MET A 70 20.48 -6.71 -11.03
C MET A 70 19.23 -6.27 -10.29
N LEU A 71 18.07 -6.86 -10.62
CA LEU A 71 16.82 -6.58 -9.95
C LEU A 71 16.83 -7.06 -8.48
N SER A 72 17.46 -8.21 -8.20
CA SER A 72 17.62 -8.69 -6.81
C SER A 72 18.47 -7.74 -5.96
N ARG A 73 19.49 -7.11 -6.58
CA ARG A 73 20.36 -6.12 -5.92
C ARG A 73 19.74 -4.72 -5.86
N ALA A 74 18.71 -4.46 -6.67
CA ALA A 74 17.97 -3.21 -6.68
C ALA A 74 17.06 -3.04 -5.45
N ASP A 75 16.89 -4.08 -4.61
CA ASP A 75 16.18 -3.97 -3.35
C ASP A 75 16.95 -3.07 -2.35
N THR A 76 16.56 -1.80 -2.31
CA THR A 76 17.19 -0.81 -1.43
C THR A 76 16.53 -0.79 -0.05
N GLN A 77 17.28 -0.36 0.97
CA GLN A 77 16.72 -0.12 2.30
C GLN A 77 15.52 0.84 2.28
N VAL A 78 15.52 1.83 1.39
CA VAL A 78 14.42 2.77 1.21
C VAL A 78 13.17 2.07 0.68
N MET A 79 13.30 1.20 -0.33
CA MET A 79 12.17 0.41 -0.85
C MET A 79 11.61 -0.57 0.18
N ARG A 80 12.48 -1.25 0.94
CA ARG A 80 12.04 -2.12 2.05
C ARG A 80 11.28 -1.34 3.12
N LEU A 81 11.78 -0.17 3.52
CA LEU A 81 11.12 0.68 4.51
C LEU A 81 9.78 1.19 4.00
N ALA A 82 9.72 1.71 2.77
CA ALA A 82 8.48 2.18 2.15
C ALA A 82 7.44 1.06 2.04
N THR A 83 7.85 -0.14 1.62
CA THR A 83 6.98 -1.33 1.57
C THR A 83 6.49 -1.72 2.97
N THR A 84 7.38 -1.73 3.96
CA THR A 84 7.04 -2.07 5.35
C THR A 84 6.05 -1.06 5.93
N VAL A 85 6.28 0.23 5.74
CA VAL A 85 5.37 1.30 6.18
C VAL A 85 4.02 1.15 5.51
N LEU A 86 3.98 0.92 4.19
CA LEU A 86 2.74 0.73 3.45
C LEU A 86 1.95 -0.46 4.01
N LEU A 87 2.60 -1.59 4.26
CA LEU A 87 1.98 -2.78 4.85
C LEU A 87 1.47 -2.52 6.28
N ILE A 88 2.26 -1.87 7.14
CA ILE A 88 1.87 -1.56 8.52
C ILE A 88 0.64 -0.64 8.53
N VAL A 89 0.67 0.45 7.74
CA VAL A 89 -0.43 1.42 7.65
C VAL A 89 -1.68 0.75 7.11
N TRP A 90 -1.52 -0.16 6.13
CA TRP A 90 -2.64 -0.93 5.60
C TRP A 90 -3.26 -1.84 6.66
N LEU A 91 -2.45 -2.63 7.37
CA LEU A 91 -2.92 -3.52 8.45
C LEU A 91 -3.61 -2.74 9.59
N ILE A 92 -3.05 -1.61 10.01
CA ILE A 92 -3.65 -0.72 11.00
C ILE A 92 -5.03 -0.26 10.53
N GLY A 93 -5.13 0.16 9.27
CA GLY A 93 -6.41 0.53 8.65
C GLY A 93 -7.44 -0.59 8.72
N ILE A 94 -7.04 -1.84 8.41
CA ILE A 94 -7.92 -3.02 8.47
C ILE A 94 -8.47 -3.21 9.88
N VAL A 95 -7.57 -3.23 10.86
CA VAL A 95 -7.93 -3.49 12.26
C VAL A 95 -8.83 -2.38 12.80
N ASP A 96 -8.55 -1.12 12.46
CA ASP A 96 -9.34 0.01 12.95
C ASP A 96 -10.75 0.04 12.34
N VAL A 97 -10.88 -0.14 11.03
CA VAL A 97 -12.17 -0.26 10.34
C VAL A 97 -13.00 -1.42 10.90
N TYR A 98 -12.37 -2.57 11.16
CA TYR A 98 -13.04 -3.72 11.76
C TYR A 98 -13.57 -3.42 13.18
N ARG A 99 -12.75 -2.75 14.01
CA ARG A 99 -13.14 -2.34 15.37
C ARG A 99 -14.27 -1.33 15.37
N ILE A 100 -14.21 -0.31 14.51
CA ILE A 100 -15.24 0.73 14.41
C ILE A 100 -16.57 0.15 13.91
N SER A 101 -16.52 -0.69 12.86
CA SER A 101 -17.70 -1.32 12.29
C SER A 101 -18.44 -2.18 13.32
N ARG A 102 -17.70 -2.99 14.10
CA ARG A 102 -18.29 -3.84 15.15
C ARG A 102 -18.94 -3.03 16.29
N LYS A 103 -18.39 -1.86 16.62
CA LYS A 103 -18.99 -0.94 17.61
C LYS A 103 -20.29 -0.31 17.08
N GLN A 104 -20.32 0.10 15.82
CA GLN A 104 -21.54 0.64 15.20
C GLN A 104 -22.64 -0.41 15.11
N ASP A 105 -22.32 -1.65 14.70
CA ASP A 105 -23.31 -2.73 14.64
C ASP A 105 -23.97 -3.02 16.00
N LYS A 106 -23.18 -3.04 17.10
CA LYS A 106 -23.70 -3.22 18.46
C LYS A 106 -24.62 -2.09 18.90
N ASN A 107 -24.23 -0.84 18.65
CA ASN A 107 -25.02 0.33 19.04
C ASN A 107 -26.36 0.42 18.28
N THR A 108 -26.37 0.05 17.00
CA THR A 108 -27.60 0.01 16.19
C THR A 108 -28.56 -1.07 16.70
N SER A 109 -28.04 -2.25 17.07
CA SER A 109 -28.85 -3.33 17.65
C SER A 109 -29.42 -2.98 19.03
N ALA A 110 -28.68 -2.25 19.86
CA ALA A 110 -29.13 -1.81 21.19
C ALA A 110 -30.17 -0.67 21.14
N LYS A 111 -30.16 0.18 20.11
CA LYS A 111 -31.16 1.27 19.92
C LYS A 111 -32.51 0.81 19.36
N THR A 112 -32.60 -0.44 18.88
CA THR A 112 -33.79 -0.99 18.25
C THR A 112 -34.57 -1.92 19.20
N LYS A 113 -34.07 -2.13 20.43
CA LYS A 113 -34.79 -2.73 21.55
C LYS A 113 -35.27 -1.62 22.49
#